data_AF-A0A820WUV6-F1
#
_entry.id   AF-A0A820WUV6-F1
#
_cell.length_a   1.000
_cell.length_b   1.000
_cell.length_c   1.000
_cell.angle_alpha   90.00
_cell.angle_beta   90.00
_cell.angle_gamma   90.00
#
_symmetry.space_group_name_H-M   'P 1'
#
loop_
_entity.id
_entity.type
_entity.pdbx_description
1 polymer ?
#
loop_
_entity_poly.entity_id
_entity_poly.type
_entity_poly.pdbx_seq_one_letter_code
_entity_poly.pdbx_strand_id
1 'polypeptide(L)'
;MSIREGQWFQSRVLGQQPADIMYTMLMRLFGYYNNIMVRCWRRMVFVPMWGVGGTGVREWAPAVPFLHGFINKSREIVDYIALNRVVSKRGIKNIDGQLITFDKGENPIEIDHILLCTGFQWTHPFFSSTDIHDLYKLVFASGVNGTLAFVGTARPVFGSIPAMAELQARWVAAVFLFFCVQ
;
A
#
# COMPACT_ATOMS: atom_id res chain seq x y z
N MET A 1 -9.99 -14.77 6.52
CA MET A 1 -8.95 -13.90 5.91
C MET A 1 -7.99 -13.43 6.99
N SER A 2 -6.69 -13.68 6.80
CA SER A 2 -5.63 -13.36 7.77
C SER A 2 -4.82 -12.15 7.34
N ILE A 3 -4.55 -11.22 8.27
CA ILE A 3 -3.63 -10.11 8.09
C ILE A 3 -2.76 -10.00 9.34
N ARG A 4 -1.43 -10.06 9.15
CA ARG A 4 -0.47 -10.09 10.28
C ARG A 4 -0.40 -8.76 11.03
N GLU A 5 -0.15 -7.67 10.32
CA GLU A 5 0.11 -6.34 10.92
C GLU A 5 -1.09 -5.38 10.85
N GLY A 6 -2.24 -5.88 10.38
CA GLY A 6 -3.39 -5.05 10.03
C GLY A 6 -3.14 -4.19 8.79
N GLN A 7 -4.18 -3.51 8.31
CA GLN A 7 -4.06 -2.64 7.13
C GLN A 7 -5.12 -1.55 7.19
N TRP A 8 -4.82 -0.38 6.60
CA TRP A 8 -5.83 0.66 6.38
C TRP A 8 -6.69 0.33 5.17
N PHE A 9 -8.01 0.40 5.33
CA PHE A 9 -8.99 0.23 4.28
C PHE A 9 -9.68 1.55 3.96
N GLN A 10 -9.98 1.75 2.69
CA GLN A 10 -10.58 2.97 2.18
C GLN A 10 -11.51 2.66 1.02
N SER A 11 -12.68 3.30 1.04
CA SER A 11 -13.59 3.29 -0.10
C SER A 11 -13.00 4.06 -1.27
N ARG A 12 -13.24 3.58 -2.50
CA ARG A 12 -12.90 4.29 -3.75
C ARG A 12 -13.68 5.58 -3.92
N VAL A 13 -14.84 5.68 -3.27
CA VAL A 13 -15.74 6.83 -3.33
C VAL A 13 -15.91 7.40 -1.93
N LEU A 14 -15.69 8.70 -1.80
CA LEU A 14 -15.94 9.48 -0.59
C LEU A 14 -17.06 10.49 -0.88
N GLY A 15 -18.24 10.23 -0.33
CA GLY A 15 -19.44 11.00 -0.67
C GLY A 15 -19.83 10.78 -2.13
N GLN A 16 -19.81 11.85 -2.93
CA GLN A 16 -20.11 11.80 -4.37
C GLN A 16 -18.86 11.81 -5.25
N GLN A 17 -17.68 12.00 -4.67
CA GLN A 17 -16.44 12.17 -5.43
C GLN A 17 -15.54 10.94 -5.30
N PRO A 18 -14.74 10.63 -6.33
CA PRO A 18 -13.63 9.69 -6.22
C PRO A 18 -12.67 10.10 -5.10
N ALA A 19 -12.26 9.11 -4.32
CA ALA A 19 -11.38 9.29 -3.18
C ALA A 19 -10.05 9.93 -3.58
N ASP A 20 -9.45 9.48 -4.67
CA ASP A 20 -8.18 9.95 -5.20
C ASP A 20 -8.21 11.45 -5.55
N ILE A 21 -9.28 11.94 -6.17
CA ILE A 21 -9.47 13.37 -6.47
C ILE A 21 -9.51 14.17 -5.16
N MET A 22 -10.35 13.74 -4.22
CA MET A 22 -10.52 14.42 -2.95
C MET A 22 -9.22 14.46 -2.14
N TYR A 23 -8.50 13.33 -2.04
CA TYR A 23 -7.21 13.26 -1.36
C TYR A 23 -6.12 14.08 -2.07
N THR A 24 -6.07 14.07 -3.40
CA THR A 24 -5.10 14.87 -4.15
C THR A 24 -5.32 16.36 -3.90
N MET A 25 -6.57 16.82 -3.90
CA MET A 25 -6.91 18.21 -3.57
C MET A 25 -6.57 18.56 -2.13
N LEU A 26 -6.92 17.69 -1.18
CA LEU A 26 -6.63 17.87 0.24
C LEU A 26 -5.12 17.99 0.49
N MET A 27 -4.32 17.12 -0.12
CA MET A 27 -2.87 17.13 0.00
C MET A 27 -2.22 18.36 -0.61
N ARG A 28 -2.76 18.86 -1.73
CA ARG A 28 -2.32 20.14 -2.31
C ARG A 28 -2.58 21.32 -1.38
N LEU A 29 -3.69 21.30 -0.62
CA LEU A 29 -4.08 22.38 0.27
C LEU A 29 -3.31 22.36 1.60
N PHE A 30 -3.16 21.20 2.23
CA PHE A 30 -2.59 21.07 3.58
C PHE A 30 -1.09 20.72 3.61
N GLY A 31 -0.46 20.57 2.44
CA GLY A 31 0.95 20.22 2.33
C GLY A 31 1.25 18.75 2.70
N TYR A 32 2.55 18.45 2.84
CA TYR A 32 3.04 17.07 2.98
C TYR A 32 2.48 16.30 4.18
N TYR A 33 2.51 14.96 4.05
CA TYR A 33 1.85 13.91 4.85
C TYR A 33 1.96 13.98 6.39
N ASN A 34 2.86 14.79 6.96
CA ASN A 34 3.15 14.78 8.40
C ASN A 34 2.80 16.10 9.13
N ASN A 35 1.80 16.83 8.62
CA ASN A 35 1.31 18.04 9.28
C ASN A 35 0.27 17.72 10.37
N ILE A 36 0.26 18.53 11.43
CA ILE A 36 -0.66 18.37 12.56
C ILE A 36 -2.13 18.43 12.12
N MET A 37 -2.44 19.24 11.12
CA MET A 37 -3.75 19.30 10.46
C MET A 37 -4.20 17.94 9.94
N VAL A 38 -3.34 17.21 9.21
CA VAL A 38 -3.66 15.88 8.66
C VAL A 38 -3.85 14.85 9.79
N ARG A 39 -3.05 14.93 10.86
CA ARG A 39 -3.21 14.08 12.05
C ARG A 39 -4.52 14.34 12.78
N CYS A 40 -4.90 15.60 12.93
CA CYS A 40 -6.16 16.04 13.54
C CYS A 40 -7.36 15.63 12.70
N TRP A 41 -7.32 15.89 11.38
CA TRP A 41 -8.35 15.46 10.44
C TRP A 41 -8.58 13.94 10.48
N ARG A 42 -7.49 13.14 10.48
CA ARG A 42 -7.58 11.68 10.66
C ARG A 42 -8.32 11.31 11.95
N ARG A 43 -7.96 11.93 13.07
CA ARG A 43 -8.49 11.56 14.39
C ARG A 43 -9.94 12.01 14.59
N MET A 44 -10.32 13.15 14.01
CA MET A 44 -11.65 13.74 14.19
C MET A 44 -12.66 13.32 13.12
N VAL A 45 -12.20 12.98 11.91
CA VAL A 45 -13.09 12.62 10.79
C VAL A 45 -12.98 11.14 10.46
N PHE A 46 -11.78 10.68 10.11
CA PHE A 46 -11.60 9.34 9.52
C PHE A 46 -11.87 8.20 10.51
N VAL A 47 -11.29 8.28 11.71
CA VAL A 47 -11.47 7.25 12.75
C VAL A 47 -12.91 7.20 13.27
N PRO A 48 -13.61 8.32 13.53
CA PRO A 48 -15.02 8.27 13.90
C PRO A 48 -15.93 7.78 12.77
N MET A 49 -15.62 8.10 11.51
CA MET A 49 -16.45 7.71 10.37
C MET A 49 -16.39 6.20 10.08
N TRP A 50 -15.20 5.60 10.13
CA TRP A 50 -14.98 4.22 9.65
C TRP A 50 -14.34 3.28 10.68
N GLY A 51 -14.08 3.75 11.88
CA GLY A 51 -13.35 3.01 12.91
C GLY A 51 -11.85 2.96 12.67
N VAL A 52 -11.12 2.39 13.63
CA VAL A 52 -9.67 2.19 13.52
C VAL A 52 -9.37 1.25 12.34
N GLY A 53 -8.38 1.60 11.52
CA GLY A 53 -8.05 0.85 10.30
C GLY A 53 -9.01 1.05 9.13
N GLY A 54 -10.05 1.89 9.27
CA GLY A 54 -11.09 2.06 8.24
C GLY A 54 -12.12 0.93 8.17
N THR A 55 -12.00 -0.08 9.04
CA THR A 55 -12.93 -1.20 9.15
C THR A 55 -13.58 -1.29 10.54
N GLY A 56 -12.92 -0.82 11.60
CA GLY A 56 -13.35 -1.01 12.98
C GLY A 56 -13.11 -2.43 13.53
N VAL A 57 -12.52 -3.32 12.73
CA VAL A 57 -12.23 -4.71 13.11
C VAL A 57 -10.91 -4.76 13.91
N ARG A 58 -10.97 -5.24 15.15
CA ARG A 58 -9.83 -5.24 16.08
C ARG A 58 -8.66 -6.10 15.61
N GLU A 59 -8.95 -7.19 14.91
CA GLU A 59 -7.97 -8.14 14.38
C GLU A 59 -7.11 -7.48 13.31
N TRP A 60 -7.69 -6.59 12.50
CA TRP A 60 -7.01 -5.91 11.38
C TRP A 60 -6.60 -4.47 11.69
N ALA A 61 -6.70 -4.05 12.95
CA ALA A 61 -6.24 -2.74 13.37
C ALA A 61 -4.75 -2.56 13.00
N PRO A 62 -4.40 -1.59 12.14
CA PRO A 62 -3.04 -1.43 11.65
C PRO A 62 -2.12 -0.91 12.75
N ALA A 63 -0.88 -1.41 12.77
CA ALA A 63 0.16 -0.88 13.66
C ALA A 63 0.68 0.49 13.22
N VAL A 64 0.67 0.76 11.91
CA VAL A 64 1.20 2.00 11.33
C VAL A 64 0.14 3.11 11.23
N PRO A 65 0.53 4.39 11.36
CA PRO A 65 -0.37 5.51 11.11
C PRO A 65 -0.95 5.49 9.69
N PHE A 66 -2.15 6.06 9.53
CA PHE A 66 -2.75 6.30 8.21
C PHE A 66 -1.75 7.00 7.29
N LEU A 67 -1.62 6.50 6.04
CA LEU A 67 -0.70 6.99 5.00
C LEU A 67 0.79 6.73 5.19
N HIS A 68 1.19 6.04 6.27
CA HIS A 68 2.56 5.57 6.45
C HIS A 68 2.75 4.13 5.91
N GLY A 69 1.74 3.60 5.24
CA GLY A 69 1.76 2.33 4.52
C GLY A 69 0.75 2.37 3.37
N PHE A 70 0.81 1.37 2.49
CA PHE A 70 -0.17 1.26 1.41
C PHE A 70 -1.58 1.08 1.97
N ILE A 71 -2.56 1.75 1.38
CA ILE A 71 -3.96 1.61 1.76
C ILE A 71 -4.63 0.61 0.82
N ASN A 72 -5.45 -0.28 1.38
CA ASN A 72 -6.37 -1.07 0.58
C ASN A 72 -7.53 -0.17 0.10
N LYS A 73 -7.61 0.02 -1.21
CA LYS A 73 -8.59 0.90 -1.87
C LYS A 73 -9.96 0.23 -2.07
N SER A 74 -10.25 -0.87 -1.39
CA SER A 74 -11.59 -1.45 -1.34
C SER A 74 -12.02 -1.63 0.11
N ARG A 75 -13.28 -1.30 0.41
CA ARG A 75 -13.90 -1.51 1.72
C ARG A 75 -15.04 -2.53 1.70
N GLU A 76 -15.31 -3.14 0.55
CA GLU A 76 -16.40 -4.11 0.36
C GLU A 76 -16.26 -5.32 1.29
N ILE A 77 -15.03 -5.66 1.68
CA ILE A 77 -14.75 -6.74 2.63
C ILE A 77 -15.44 -6.53 3.98
N VAL A 78 -15.71 -5.28 4.38
CA VAL A 78 -16.41 -4.97 5.64
C VAL A 78 -17.86 -5.47 5.57
N ASP A 79 -18.50 -5.35 4.41
CA ASP A 79 -19.87 -5.83 4.22
C ASP A 79 -19.92 -7.36 4.29
N TYR A 80 -18.93 -8.05 3.72
CA TYR A 80 -18.81 -9.50 3.83
C TYR A 80 -18.55 -9.98 5.27
N ILE A 81 -17.82 -9.20 6.07
CA ILE A 81 -17.64 -9.49 7.51
C ILE A 81 -18.96 -9.29 8.25
N ALA A 82 -19.67 -8.18 7.99
CA ALA A 82 -20.98 -7.92 8.61
C ALA A 82 -22.02 -9.00 8.28
N LEU A 83 -21.94 -9.59 7.09
CA LEU A 83 -22.77 -10.71 6.64
C LEU A 83 -22.25 -12.09 7.09
N ASN A 84 -21.21 -12.15 7.93
CA ASN A 84 -20.56 -13.39 8.39
C ASN A 84 -20.04 -14.31 7.26
N ARG A 85 -19.79 -13.75 6.07
CA ARG A 85 -19.21 -14.49 4.93
C ARG A 85 -17.69 -14.57 5.01
N VAL A 86 -17.06 -13.62 5.72
CA VAL A 86 -15.61 -13.58 5.93
C VAL A 86 -15.32 -13.40 7.41
N VAL A 87 -14.50 -14.28 7.96
CA VAL A 87 -13.98 -14.15 9.32
C VAL A 87 -12.59 -13.49 9.28
N SER A 88 -12.43 -12.41 10.04
CA SER A 88 -11.14 -11.72 10.21
C SER A 88 -10.26 -12.46 11.22
N LYS A 89 -9.01 -12.75 10.83
CA LYS A 89 -7.98 -13.35 11.69
C LYS A 89 -6.69 -12.55 11.64
N ARG A 90 -5.87 -12.66 12.70
CA ARG A 90 -4.48 -12.15 12.75
C ARG A 90 -3.54 -13.08 11.98
N GLY A 91 -2.23 -12.83 12.08
CA GLY A 91 -1.19 -13.63 11.46
C GLY A 91 -1.32 -15.13 11.78
N ILE A 92 -0.82 -15.97 10.88
CA ILE A 92 -0.76 -17.41 11.06
C ILE A 92 0.47 -17.74 11.90
N LYS A 93 0.28 -18.51 12.98
CA LYS A 93 1.34 -18.97 13.88
C LYS A 93 1.94 -20.30 13.42
N ASN A 94 1.08 -21.25 13.04
CA ASN A 94 1.50 -22.57 12.58
C ASN A 94 0.50 -23.14 11.56
N ILE A 95 1.01 -23.98 10.66
CA ILE A 95 0.23 -24.77 9.71
C ILE A 95 0.67 -26.22 9.88
N ASP A 96 -0.25 -27.08 10.32
CA ASP A 96 -0.02 -28.51 10.52
C ASP A 96 -1.02 -29.31 9.67
N GLY A 97 -0.58 -29.72 8.48
CA GLY A 97 -1.47 -30.30 7.47
C GLY A 97 -2.58 -29.31 7.09
N GLN A 98 -3.83 -29.68 7.37
CA GLN A 98 -5.03 -28.85 7.13
C GLN A 98 -5.40 -27.96 8.31
N LEU A 99 -4.74 -28.11 9.46
CA LEU A 99 -5.02 -27.36 10.67
C LEU A 99 -4.17 -26.11 10.74
N ILE A 100 -4.82 -24.95 10.74
CA ILE A 100 -4.15 -23.65 10.83
C ILE A 100 -4.38 -23.05 12.22
N THR A 101 -3.30 -22.65 12.88
CA THR A 101 -3.33 -21.93 14.16
C THR A 101 -2.98 -20.45 13.94
N PHE A 102 -3.82 -19.54 14.43
CA PHE A 102 -3.62 -18.09 14.31
C PHE A 102 -3.01 -17.47 15.58
N ASP A 103 -2.42 -16.29 15.42
CA ASP A 103 -1.87 -15.48 16.50
C ASP A 103 -2.98 -15.08 17.49
N LYS A 104 -2.83 -15.52 18.76
CA LYS A 104 -3.74 -15.43 19.93
C LYS A 104 -4.39 -16.73 20.42
N GLY A 105 -3.93 -17.89 19.96
CA GLY A 105 -4.19 -19.15 20.66
C GLY A 105 -5.64 -19.62 20.54
N GLU A 106 -6.31 -19.28 19.44
CA GLU A 106 -7.54 -19.97 19.07
C GLU A 106 -7.25 -21.44 18.74
N ASN A 107 -8.26 -22.29 18.91
CA ASN A 107 -8.20 -23.69 18.49
C ASN A 107 -7.84 -23.76 17.00
N PRO A 108 -7.02 -24.74 16.59
CA PRO A 108 -6.72 -24.96 15.18
C PRO A 108 -8.01 -25.08 14.35
N ILE A 109 -8.02 -24.47 13.18
CA ILE A 109 -9.15 -24.48 12.26
C ILE A 109 -8.74 -25.30 11.04
N GLU A 110 -9.60 -26.22 10.62
CA GLU A 110 -9.43 -27.00 9.39
C GLU A 110 -9.75 -26.13 8.16
N ILE A 111 -8.84 -26.12 7.19
CA ILE A 111 -8.95 -25.31 5.97
C ILE A 111 -8.56 -26.17 4.76
N ASP A 112 -9.44 -26.19 3.74
CA ASP A 112 -9.21 -26.95 2.51
C ASP A 112 -8.14 -26.32 1.60
N HIS A 113 -8.15 -24.99 1.51
CA HIS A 113 -7.34 -24.24 0.55
C HIS A 113 -6.72 -22.98 1.15
N ILE A 114 -5.45 -22.73 0.81
CA ILE A 114 -4.71 -21.54 1.21
C ILE A 114 -4.37 -20.73 -0.04
N LEU A 115 -4.86 -19.49 -0.10
CA LEU A 115 -4.49 -18.53 -1.13
C LEU A 115 -3.48 -17.53 -0.56
N LEU A 116 -2.24 -17.57 -1.07
CA LEU A 116 -1.18 -16.66 -0.65
C LEU A 116 -1.23 -15.34 -1.45
N CYS A 117 -1.77 -14.30 -0.82
CA CYS A 117 -1.80 -12.93 -1.36
C CYS A 117 -0.66 -12.07 -0.75
N THR A 118 0.56 -12.59 -0.68
CA THR A 118 1.70 -11.97 0.04
C THR A 118 2.50 -10.96 -0.80
N GLY A 119 2.08 -10.68 -2.03
CA GLY A 119 2.71 -9.71 -2.92
C GLY A 119 3.74 -10.33 -3.87
N PHE A 120 4.60 -9.49 -4.44
CA PHE A 120 5.58 -9.88 -5.46
C PHE A 120 6.96 -9.30 -5.13
N GLN A 121 8.00 -9.98 -5.58
CA GLN A 121 9.38 -9.51 -5.54
C GLN A 121 9.76 -8.85 -6.87
N TRP A 122 10.63 -7.85 -6.82
CA TRP A 122 11.19 -7.20 -7.99
C TRP A 122 12.49 -7.91 -8.39
N THR A 123 12.49 -8.62 -9.52
CA THR A 123 13.64 -9.40 -10.00
C THR A 123 13.85 -9.18 -11.50
N HIS A 124 15.11 -9.23 -11.93
CA HIS A 124 15.53 -9.09 -13.34
C HIS A 124 16.54 -10.19 -13.65
N PRO A 125 16.22 -11.14 -14.54
CA PRO A 125 17.11 -12.26 -14.84
C PRO A 125 18.29 -11.89 -15.76
N PHE A 126 18.34 -10.65 -16.25
CA PHE A 126 19.27 -10.20 -17.29
C PHE A 126 20.31 -9.16 -16.82
N PHE A 127 20.31 -8.77 -15.54
CA PHE A 127 21.33 -7.90 -14.95
C PHE A 127 21.74 -8.38 -13.55
N SER A 128 22.91 -7.95 -13.07
CA SER A 128 23.32 -8.17 -11.67
C SER A 128 22.28 -7.60 -10.71
N SER A 129 22.04 -8.29 -9.59
CA SER A 129 21.05 -7.91 -8.60
C SER A 129 21.23 -6.44 -8.20
N THR A 130 20.28 -5.60 -8.61
CA THR A 130 20.16 -4.21 -8.19
C THR A 130 18.91 -4.15 -7.33
N ASP A 131 18.97 -3.52 -6.15
CA ASP A 131 17.77 -3.26 -5.36
C ASP A 131 17.06 -2.02 -5.92
N ILE A 132 15.73 -2.04 -5.95
CA ILE A 132 14.92 -0.88 -6.37
C ILE A 132 15.19 0.33 -5.46
N HIS A 133 15.56 0.06 -4.20
CA HIS A 133 15.86 1.06 -3.19
C HIS A 133 17.23 1.74 -3.38
N ASP A 134 18.11 1.14 -4.18
CA ASP A 134 19.44 1.71 -4.51
C ASP A 134 19.40 2.66 -5.72
N LEU A 135 18.25 2.76 -6.38
CA LEU A 135 18.05 3.61 -7.55
C LEU A 135 17.85 5.07 -7.13
N TYR A 136 18.57 6.00 -7.76
CA TYR A 136 18.37 7.42 -7.54
C TYR A 136 16.95 7.83 -7.96
N LYS A 137 16.19 8.36 -6.99
CA LYS A 137 14.74 8.67 -7.12
C LYS A 137 13.91 7.48 -7.62
N LEU A 138 14.33 6.26 -7.30
CA LEU A 138 13.76 5.01 -7.80
C LEU A 138 13.91 4.82 -9.31
N VAL A 139 14.70 5.63 -10.03
CA VAL A 139 14.80 5.59 -11.50
C VAL A 139 16.17 5.16 -11.97
N PHE A 140 17.23 5.90 -11.64
CA PHE A 140 18.54 5.69 -12.23
C PHE A 140 19.38 4.73 -11.40
N ALA A 141 20.03 3.78 -12.06
CA ALA A 141 20.97 2.90 -11.39
C ALA A 141 22.20 3.69 -10.91
N SER A 142 22.64 3.40 -9.69
CA SER A 142 23.84 3.99 -9.11
C SER A 142 25.10 3.40 -9.77
N GLY A 143 26.15 4.21 -9.94
CA GLY A 143 27.45 3.74 -10.45
C GLY A 143 27.57 3.54 -11.97
N VAL A 144 26.54 3.87 -12.76
CA VAL A 144 26.54 3.72 -14.24
C VAL A 144 26.36 5.03 -15.01
N ASN A 145 26.69 6.16 -14.37
CA ASN A 145 26.72 7.51 -14.98
C ASN A 145 25.47 7.86 -15.82
N GLY A 146 24.28 7.48 -15.33
CA GLY A 146 23.02 7.87 -15.94
C GLY A 146 22.73 7.19 -17.29
N THR A 147 23.34 6.04 -17.58
CA THR A 147 23.11 5.28 -18.83
C THR A 147 22.05 4.17 -18.70
N LEU A 148 21.65 3.83 -17.47
CA LEU A 148 20.61 2.85 -17.18
C LEU A 148 19.55 3.46 -16.25
N ALA A 149 18.29 3.30 -16.65
CA ALA A 149 17.13 3.78 -15.90
C ALA A 149 16.01 2.74 -15.91
N PHE A 150 15.27 2.70 -14.81
CA PHE A 150 14.07 1.90 -14.63
C PHE A 150 12.86 2.83 -14.49
N VAL A 151 11.84 2.62 -15.31
CA VAL A 151 10.61 3.43 -15.32
C VAL A 151 9.45 2.60 -14.79
N GLY A 152 8.59 3.21 -13.96
CA GLY A 152 7.42 2.55 -13.34
C GLY A 152 7.73 1.78 -12.05
N THR A 153 8.95 1.91 -11.53
CA THR A 153 9.44 1.37 -10.26
C THR A 153 8.83 2.07 -9.04
N ALA A 154 8.61 3.38 -9.13
CA ALA A 154 8.03 4.15 -8.05
C ALA A 154 6.53 3.88 -7.91
N ARG A 155 6.10 3.46 -6.72
CA ARG A 155 4.68 3.31 -6.37
C ARG A 155 4.28 4.35 -5.33
N PRO A 156 3.42 5.31 -5.69
CA PRO A 156 2.99 6.31 -4.73
C PRO A 156 1.92 5.73 -3.79
N VAL A 157 1.84 6.28 -2.58
CA VAL A 157 0.73 6.01 -1.64
C VAL A 157 -0.60 6.47 -2.25
N PHE A 158 -0.58 7.63 -2.92
CA PHE A 158 -1.70 8.19 -3.69
C PHE A 158 -1.28 8.68 -5.07
N GLY A 159 -2.18 8.54 -6.03
CA GLY A 159 -1.98 8.98 -7.41
C GLY A 159 -1.85 7.81 -8.38
N SER A 160 -1.52 8.16 -9.61
CA SER A 160 -1.52 7.27 -10.76
C SER A 160 -0.10 6.78 -11.07
N ILE A 161 0.09 5.46 -11.10
CA ILE A 161 1.35 4.84 -11.57
C ILE A 161 1.64 5.25 -13.02
N PRO A 162 0.68 5.17 -13.98
CA PRO A 162 0.90 5.67 -15.34
C PRO A 162 1.39 7.12 -15.42
N ALA A 163 0.81 8.03 -14.65
CA ALA A 163 1.21 9.44 -14.69
C ALA A 163 2.63 9.64 -14.13
N MET A 164 2.98 8.90 -13.08
CA MET A 164 4.36 8.90 -12.57
C MET A 164 5.34 8.30 -13.56
N ALA A 165 5.00 7.19 -14.21
CA ALA A 165 5.84 6.56 -15.21
C ALA A 165 6.07 7.48 -16.42
N GLU A 166 5.07 8.24 -16.85
CA GLU A 166 5.21 9.25 -17.90
C GLU A 166 6.24 10.33 -17.51
N LEU A 167 6.14 10.89 -16.30
CA LEU A 167 7.09 11.89 -15.82
C LEU A 167 8.51 11.32 -15.68
N GLN A 168 8.64 10.09 -15.18
CA GLN A 168 9.93 9.38 -15.13
C GLN A 168 10.50 9.21 -16.55
N ALA A 169 9.70 8.77 -17.52
CA ALA A 169 10.14 8.58 -18.90
C ALA A 169 10.62 9.88 -19.55
N ARG A 170 9.88 10.99 -19.35
CA ARG A 170 10.27 12.32 -19.86
C ARG A 170 11.60 12.79 -19.29
N TRP A 171 11.81 12.56 -17.98
CA TRP A 171 13.06 12.92 -17.33
C TRP A 171 14.22 12.03 -17.82
N VAL A 172 14.01 10.72 -17.94
CA VAL A 172 15.00 9.79 -18.49
C VAL A 172 15.44 10.20 -19.89
N ALA A 173 14.48 10.51 -20.77
CA ALA A 173 14.78 10.98 -22.11
C ALA A 173 15.63 12.27 -22.11
N ALA A 174 15.34 13.22 -21.23
CA ALA A 174 16.11 14.45 -21.12
C ALA A 174 17.55 14.23 -20.64
N VAL A 175 17.76 13.30 -19.70
CA VAL A 175 19.12 12.94 -19.22
C VAL A 175 19.90 12.24 -20.31
N PHE A 176 19.30 11.28 -21.02
CA PHE A 176 19.97 10.55 -22.10
C PHE A 176 20.34 11.44 -23.30
N LEU A 177 19.60 12.53 -23.52
CA LEU A 177 19.91 13.55 -24.53
C LEU A 177 20.85 14.66 -24.03
N PHE A 178 21.41 14.54 -22.82
CA PHE A 178 22.29 15.52 -22.17
C PHE A 178 21.65 16.91 -21.94
N PHE A 179 20.31 16.99 -21.91
CA PHE A 179 19.58 18.23 -21.61
C PHE A 179 19.41 18.51 -20.11
N CYS A 180 19.70 17.55 -19.24
CA CYS A 180 19.63 17.70 -17.79
C CYS A 180 20.85 17.02 -17.12
N VAL A 181 21.39 17.65 -16.08
CA VAL A 181 22.41 17.06 -15.22
C VAL A 181 21.74 16.14 -14.21
N GLN A 182 22.40 15.01 -13.91
CA GLN A 182 21.90 13.95 -13.03
C GLN A 182 21.78 14.37 -11.57
#